data_AF-M4CBP9-F1
#
_entry.id   AF-M4CBP9-F1
#
_cell.length_a   1.000
_cell.length_b   1.000
_cell.length_c   1.000
_cell.angle_alpha   90.00
_cell.angle_beta   90.00
_cell.angle_gamma   90.00
#
_symmetry.space_group_name_H-M   'P 1'
#
loop_
_entity.id
_entity.type
_entity.pdbx_description
1 polymer ?
#
loop_
_entity_poly.entity_id
_entity_poly.type
_entity_poly.pdbx_seq_one_letter_code
_entity_poly.pdbx_strand_id
1 'polypeptide(L)'
;MQRQVALIKQSLFDQGYLDEQFIELEELQDDANPNFVEEVATLYFKDSARLISNIEQALERGSFDFNRLDNYMHQFKGSSTSIGASKVKTECTMFREYCRVGNAEGFLTIPYLRRVQMFEDFQATEERARNVEKEA
;
A
#
# COMPACT_ATOMS: atom_id res chain seq x y z
N MET A 1 -20.23 -0.16 15.80
CA MET A 1 -19.56 0.60 14.72
C MET A 1 -18.13 1.00 15.09
N GLN A 2 -17.88 2.04 15.89
CA GLN A 2 -16.50 2.50 16.25
C GLN A 2 -15.59 1.41 16.84
N ARG A 3 -16.14 0.50 17.64
CA ARG A 3 -15.38 -0.61 18.24
C ARG A 3 -14.84 -1.62 17.22
N GLN A 4 -15.58 -1.92 16.15
CA GLN A 4 -15.12 -2.88 15.13
C GLN A 4 -14.02 -2.27 14.25
N VAL A 5 -14.18 -1.01 13.86
CA VAL A 5 -13.14 -0.26 13.13
C VAL A 5 -11.85 -0.18 13.95
N ALA A 6 -11.95 0.12 15.24
CA ALA A 6 -10.79 0.14 16.14
C ALA A 6 -10.09 -1.23 16.26
N LEU A 7 -10.85 -2.33 16.33
CA LEU A 7 -10.30 -3.69 16.37
C LEU A 7 -9.60 -4.09 15.08
N ILE A 8 -10.19 -3.74 13.93
CA ILE A 8 -9.59 -3.95 12.61
C ILE A 8 -8.28 -3.17 12.50
N LYS A 9 -8.31 -1.87 12.84
CA LYS A 9 -7.12 -1.02 12.85
C LYS A 9 -6.02 -1.60 13.73
N GLN A 10 -6.35 -1.97 14.97
CA GLN A 10 -5.39 -2.61 15.87
C GLN A 10 -4.79 -3.88 15.28
N SER A 11 -5.61 -4.73 14.65
CA SER A 11 -5.13 -5.94 13.97
C SER A 11 -4.16 -5.64 12.82
N LEU A 12 -4.37 -4.55 12.08
CA LEU A 12 -3.46 -4.11 11.02
C LEU A 12 -2.11 -3.64 11.59
N PHE A 13 -2.11 -2.93 12.73
CA PHE A 13 -0.88 -2.57 13.45
C PHE A 13 -0.16 -3.80 14.00
N ASP A 14 -0.87 -4.72 14.67
CA ASP A 14 -0.31 -5.93 15.26
C ASP A 14 0.34 -6.84 14.20
N GLN A 15 -0.25 -6.87 12.99
CA GLN A 15 0.30 -7.60 11.84
C GLN A 15 1.38 -6.81 11.09
N GLY A 16 1.67 -5.56 11.47
CA GLY A 16 2.68 -4.70 10.88
C GLY A 16 2.31 -4.10 9.52
N TYR A 17 1.03 -4.09 9.14
CA TYR A 17 0.56 -3.45 7.91
C TYR A 17 0.59 -1.92 8.02
N LEU A 18 0.24 -1.40 9.19
CA LEU A 18 0.27 0.02 9.52
C LEU A 18 1.43 0.33 10.50
N ASP A 19 2.01 1.51 10.39
CA ASP A 19 2.97 2.07 11.35
C ASP A 19 2.50 3.42 11.89
N GLU A 20 3.30 4.02 12.78
CA GLU A 20 2.99 5.26 13.50
C GLU A 20 2.57 6.42 12.58
N GLN A 21 3.02 6.43 11.32
CA GLN A 21 2.62 7.47 10.37
C GLN A 21 1.11 7.47 10.08
N PHE A 22 0.44 6.31 10.16
CA PHE A 22 -1.02 6.26 10.02
C PHE A 22 -1.73 6.95 11.19
N ILE A 23 -1.14 6.89 12.41
CA ILE A 23 -1.67 7.60 13.58
C ILE A 23 -1.52 9.11 13.38
N GLU A 24 -0.35 9.57 12.93
CA GLU A 24 -0.12 10.98 12.60
C GLU A 24 -1.10 11.47 11.52
N LEU A 25 -1.44 10.62 10.54
CA LEU A 25 -2.44 10.95 9.52
C LEU A 25 -3.85 11.08 10.12
N GLU A 26 -4.23 10.22 11.05
CA GLU A 26 -5.51 10.33 11.77
C GLU A 26 -5.60 11.60 12.63
N GLU A 27 -4.49 12.02 13.24
CA GLU A 27 -4.42 13.25 14.05
C GLU A 27 -4.64 14.54 13.23
N LEU A 28 -4.47 14.48 11.91
CA LEU A 28 -4.77 15.59 11.01
C LEU A 28 -6.27 15.72 10.68
N GLN A 29 -7.08 14.73 11.01
CA GLN A 29 -8.53 14.78 10.80
C GLN A 29 -9.20 15.59 11.93
N ASP A 30 -10.02 16.57 11.56
CA ASP A 30 -10.74 17.43 12.49
C ASP A 30 -12.21 17.65 12.06
N ASP A 31 -12.96 18.41 12.85
CA ASP A 31 -14.37 18.72 12.56
C ASP A 31 -14.56 19.55 11.27
N ALA A 32 -13.51 20.23 10.79
CA ALA A 32 -13.54 21.00 9.54
C ALA A 32 -13.25 20.12 8.32
N ASN A 33 -12.53 19.01 8.49
CA ASN A 33 -12.25 18.02 7.46
C ASN A 33 -12.47 16.58 7.97
N PRO A 34 -13.72 16.16 8.20
CA PRO A 34 -14.03 14.87 8.84
C PRO A 34 -13.73 13.64 7.97
N ASN A 35 -13.49 13.81 6.67
CA ASN A 35 -13.23 12.71 5.72
C ASN A 35 -11.76 12.64 5.28
N PHE A 36 -10.88 13.41 5.89
CA PHE A 36 -9.48 13.54 5.46
C PHE A 36 -8.79 12.18 5.27
N VAL A 37 -8.89 11.28 6.24
CA VAL A 37 -8.22 9.97 6.19
C VAL A 37 -8.80 9.11 5.07
N GLU A 38 -10.12 9.13 4.88
CA GLU A 38 -10.80 8.40 3.79
C GLU A 38 -10.37 8.92 2.41
N GLU A 39 -10.28 10.24 2.24
CA GLU A 39 -9.85 10.87 0.99
C GLU A 39 -8.40 10.52 0.66
N VAL A 40 -7.50 10.60 1.64
CA VAL A 40 -6.09 10.21 1.49
C VAL A 40 -5.95 8.73 1.16
N ALA A 41 -6.68 7.85 1.86
CA ALA A 41 -6.69 6.42 1.58
C ALA A 41 -7.21 6.14 0.17
N THR A 42 -8.32 6.75 -0.22
CA THR A 42 -8.91 6.61 -1.56
C THR A 42 -7.92 7.01 -2.66
N LEU A 43 -7.25 8.16 -2.48
CA LEU A 43 -6.23 8.62 -3.43
C LEU A 43 -5.05 7.65 -3.50
N TYR A 44 -4.56 7.21 -2.34
CA TYR A 44 -3.47 6.23 -2.23
C TYR A 44 -3.77 4.96 -3.03
N PHE A 45 -4.97 4.38 -2.88
CA PHE A 45 -5.33 3.17 -3.61
C PHE A 45 -5.41 3.38 -5.11
N LYS A 46 -6.01 4.49 -5.53
CA LYS A 46 -6.17 4.82 -6.95
C LYS A 46 -4.81 4.95 -7.63
N ASP A 47 -3.88 5.64 -6.98
CA ASP A 47 -2.52 5.78 -7.49
C ASP A 47 -1.72 4.47 -7.41
N SER A 48 -1.90 3.69 -6.35
CA SER A 48 -1.27 2.38 -6.18
C SER A 48 -1.68 1.42 -7.31
N ALA A 49 -2.97 1.32 -7.62
CA ALA A 49 -3.46 0.46 -8.71
C ALA A 49 -2.84 0.82 -10.07
N ARG A 50 -2.71 2.12 -10.35
CA ARG A 50 -2.05 2.62 -11.57
C ARG A 50 -0.55 2.28 -11.58
N LEU A 51 0.15 2.47 -10.46
CA LEU A 51 1.58 2.16 -10.34
C LEU A 51 1.83 0.65 -10.51
N ILE A 52 1.02 -0.20 -9.87
CA ILE A 52 1.10 -1.65 -9.99
C ILE A 52 0.94 -2.06 -11.45
N SER A 53 -0.10 -1.59 -12.15
CA SER A 53 -0.29 -1.92 -13.57
C SER A 53 0.90 -1.50 -14.44
N ASN A 54 1.50 -0.33 -14.17
CA ASN A 54 2.69 0.12 -14.90
C ASN A 54 3.93 -0.75 -14.63
N ILE A 55 4.08 -1.26 -13.40
CA ILE A 55 5.14 -2.17 -13.01
C ILE A 55 4.94 -3.52 -13.72
N GLU A 56 3.72 -4.05 -13.71
CA GLU A 56 3.37 -5.32 -14.36
C GLU A 56 3.69 -5.28 -15.86
N GLN A 57 3.23 -4.25 -16.55
CA GLN A 57 3.51 -4.05 -17.97
C GLN A 57 5.01 -3.88 -18.27
N ALA A 58 5.79 -3.31 -17.33
CA ALA A 58 7.24 -3.19 -17.49
C ALA A 58 7.95 -4.54 -17.32
N LEU A 59 7.40 -5.44 -16.52
CA LEU A 59 7.93 -6.77 -16.25
C LEU A 59 7.56 -7.79 -17.34
N GLU A 60 6.38 -7.68 -17.95
CA GLU A 60 5.93 -8.54 -19.06
C GLU A 60 6.78 -8.40 -20.34
N ARG A 61 7.42 -7.24 -20.55
CA ARG A 61 8.20 -6.95 -21.76
C ARG A 61 9.52 -7.73 -21.87
N GLY A 62 9.96 -8.40 -20.80
CA GLY A 62 11.17 -9.25 -20.78
C GLY A 62 12.51 -8.50 -20.83
N SER A 63 12.57 -7.31 -21.45
CA SER A 63 13.70 -6.39 -21.33
C SER A 63 13.50 -5.50 -20.10
N PHE A 64 14.11 -5.85 -18.97
CA PHE A 64 13.96 -5.10 -17.73
C PHE A 64 14.67 -3.74 -17.80
N ASP A 65 13.88 -2.67 -17.87
CA ASP A 65 14.38 -1.32 -17.62
C ASP A 65 14.43 -1.09 -16.10
N PHE A 66 15.57 -1.46 -15.50
CA PHE A 66 15.78 -1.36 -14.06
C PHE A 66 15.66 0.08 -13.53
N ASN A 67 16.04 1.09 -14.33
CA ASN A 67 15.91 2.49 -13.93
C ASN A 67 14.45 2.90 -13.86
N ARG A 68 13.66 2.51 -14.86
CA ARG A 68 12.22 2.77 -14.87
C ARG A 68 11.50 2.04 -13.73
N LEU A 69 11.87 0.79 -13.46
CA LEU A 69 11.34 0.02 -12.34
C LEU A 69 11.72 0.65 -10.98
N ASP A 70 12.97 1.09 -10.79
CA ASP A 70 13.39 1.81 -9.57
C ASP A 70 12.57 3.09 -9.37
N ASN A 71 12.30 3.83 -10.45
CA ASN A 71 11.49 5.04 -10.39
C ASN A 71 10.05 4.77 -9.96
N TYR A 72 9.41 3.71 -10.47
CA TYR A 72 8.07 3.32 -10.01
C TYR A 72 8.08 2.93 -8.54
N MET A 73 9.07 2.15 -8.11
CA MET A 73 9.17 1.71 -6.72
C MET A 73 9.53 2.85 -5.77
N HIS A 74 10.28 3.85 -6.24
CA HIS A 74 10.56 5.05 -5.47
C HIS A 74 9.27 5.86 -5.21
N GLN A 75 8.45 6.06 -6.24
CA GLN A 75 7.15 6.72 -6.11
C GLN A 75 6.22 5.93 -5.19
N PHE A 76 6.13 4.62 -5.39
CA PHE A 76 5.26 3.77 -4.58
C PHE A 76 5.69 3.77 -3.11
N LYS A 77 7.01 3.62 -2.84
CA LYS A 77 7.57 3.75 -1.49
C LYS A 77 7.19 5.08 -0.84
N GLY A 78 7.30 6.20 -1.56
CA GLY A 78 6.98 7.52 -1.05
C GLY A 78 5.51 7.62 -0.62
N SER A 79 4.61 7.24 -1.52
CA SER A 79 3.16 7.22 -1.27
C SER A 79 2.77 6.29 -0.10
N SER A 80 3.37 5.10 -0.04
CA SER A 80 3.14 4.16 1.07
C SER A 80 3.72 4.66 2.39
N THR A 81 4.82 5.40 2.35
CA THR A 81 5.37 6.04 3.54
C THR A 81 4.39 7.08 4.05
N SER A 82 3.84 7.96 3.22
CA SER A 82 2.94 9.03 3.67
C SER A 82 1.61 8.56 4.30
N ILE A 83 1.16 7.35 4.00
CA ILE A 83 -0.05 6.76 4.61
C ILE A 83 0.27 5.72 5.71
N GLY A 84 1.55 5.50 6.03
CA GLY A 84 1.95 4.50 7.03
C GLY A 84 1.78 3.04 6.62
N ALA A 85 1.73 2.73 5.32
CA ALA A 85 1.64 1.37 4.82
C ALA A 85 3.02 0.66 4.86
N SER A 86 3.41 0.23 6.06
CA SER A 86 4.77 -0.20 6.41
C SER A 86 5.29 -1.40 5.61
N LYS A 87 4.46 -2.42 5.40
CA LYS A 87 4.84 -3.59 4.58
C LYS A 87 5.09 -3.20 3.12
N VAL A 88 4.22 -2.37 2.53
CA VAL A 88 4.41 -1.89 1.14
C VAL A 88 5.74 -1.15 1.01
N LYS A 89 6.01 -0.23 1.95
CA LYS A 89 7.26 0.55 2.02
C LYS A 89 8.49 -0.36 2.07
N THR A 90 8.43 -1.44 2.85
CA THR A 90 9.51 -2.43 2.99
C THR A 90 9.74 -3.20 1.69
N GLU A 91 8.68 -3.72 1.09
CA GLU A 91 8.75 -4.47 -0.17
C GLU A 91 9.25 -3.58 -1.32
N CYS A 92 8.81 -2.32 -1.40
CA CYS A 92 9.33 -1.35 -2.37
C CYS A 92 10.82 -1.11 -2.14
N THR A 93 11.28 -0.99 -0.89
CA THR A 93 12.70 -0.80 -0.57
C THR A 93 13.53 -1.99 -1.05
N MET A 94 13.08 -3.22 -0.80
CA MET A 94 13.75 -4.44 -1.26
C MET A 94 13.78 -4.53 -2.80
N PHE A 95 12.67 -4.21 -3.48
CA PHE A 95 12.62 -4.21 -4.94
C PHE A 95 13.66 -3.25 -5.53
N ARG A 96 13.79 -2.05 -4.96
CA ARG A 96 14.78 -1.06 -5.42
C ARG A 96 16.21 -1.56 -5.31
N GLU A 97 16.55 -2.32 -4.28
CA GLU A 97 17.88 -2.93 -4.18
C GLU A 97 18.13 -3.90 -5.34
N TYR A 98 17.13 -4.72 -5.72
CA TYR A 98 17.24 -5.57 -6.90
C TYR A 98 17.39 -4.78 -8.20
N CYS A 99 16.70 -3.64 -8.34
CA CYS A 99 16.91 -2.74 -9.47
C CYS A 99 18.35 -2.22 -9.55
N ARG A 100 18.90 -1.78 -8.42
CA ARG A 100 20.26 -1.21 -8.35
C ARG A 100 21.34 -2.22 -8.73
N VAL A 101 21.19 -3.48 -8.33
CA VAL A 101 22.16 -4.54 -8.65
C VAL A 101 21.86 -5.25 -9.98
N GLY A 102 20.80 -4.84 -10.71
CA GLY A 102 20.42 -5.47 -11.97
C GLY A 102 19.93 -6.92 -11.83
N ASN A 103 19.42 -7.30 -10.65
CA ASN A 103 19.01 -8.68 -10.37
C ASN A 103 17.55 -8.90 -10.73
N ALA A 104 17.31 -9.33 -11.97
CA ALA A 104 15.98 -9.64 -12.46
C ALA A 104 15.31 -10.81 -11.71
N GLU A 105 16.06 -11.86 -11.38
CA GLU A 105 15.53 -12.99 -10.59
C GLU A 105 15.09 -12.54 -9.20
N GLY A 106 15.84 -11.64 -8.58
CA GLY A 106 15.58 -11.15 -7.22
C GLY A 106 14.20 -10.50 -7.06
N PHE A 107 13.77 -9.69 -8.01
CA PHE A 107 12.42 -9.10 -7.93
C PHE A 107 11.30 -9.95 -8.55
N LEU A 108 11.63 -10.96 -9.36
CA LEU A 108 10.67 -11.97 -9.83
C LEU A 108 10.38 -13.02 -8.76
N THR A 109 11.34 -13.24 -7.85
CA THR A 109 11.22 -14.11 -6.68
C THR A 109 10.58 -13.41 -5.47
N ILE A 110 10.56 -12.07 -5.42
CA ILE A 110 9.57 -11.37 -4.59
C ILE A 110 8.21 -11.88 -5.07
N PRO A 111 7.40 -12.55 -4.23
CA PRO A 111 6.16 -13.13 -4.68
C PRO A 111 5.30 -12.01 -5.24
N TYR A 112 5.15 -12.01 -6.56
CA TYR A 112 4.25 -11.13 -7.30
C TYR A 112 2.85 -11.10 -6.66
N LEU A 113 2.47 -12.25 -6.09
CA LEU A 113 1.25 -12.48 -5.32
C LEU A 113 1.12 -11.63 -4.05
N ARG A 114 2.21 -11.24 -3.39
CA ARG A 114 2.13 -10.39 -2.19
C ARG A 114 1.71 -8.94 -2.51
N ARG A 115 1.89 -8.49 -3.76
CA ARG A 115 1.45 -7.15 -4.23
C ARG A 115 -0.06 -7.08 -4.42
N VAL A 116 -0.66 -8.12 -5.00
CA VAL A 116 -2.11 -8.25 -5.16
C VAL A 116 -2.75 -8.54 -3.81
N GLN A 117 -2.20 -9.50 -3.05
CA GLN A 117 -2.71 -9.86 -1.73
C GLN A 117 -2.75 -8.68 -0.76
N MET A 118 -1.77 -7.78 -0.76
CA MET A 118 -1.77 -6.64 0.17
C MET A 118 -2.79 -5.56 -0.20
N PHE A 119 -3.02 -5.33 -1.50
CA PHE A 119 -4.09 -4.44 -1.97
C PHE A 119 -5.47 -5.07 -1.75
N GLU A 120 -5.61 -6.36 -2.02
CA GLU A 120 -6.83 -7.15 -1.76
C GLU A 120 -7.10 -7.29 -0.27
N ASP A 121 -6.10 -7.54 0.58
CA ASP A 121 -6.25 -7.65 2.04
C ASP A 121 -6.68 -6.31 2.62
N PHE A 122 -6.10 -5.21 2.14
CA PHE A 122 -6.48 -3.87 2.58
C PHE A 122 -7.89 -3.50 2.05
N GLN A 123 -8.19 -3.72 0.76
CA GLN A 123 -9.53 -3.48 0.21
C GLN A 123 -10.60 -4.37 0.85
N ALA A 124 -10.31 -5.64 1.10
CA ALA A 124 -11.20 -6.56 1.78
C ALA A 124 -11.41 -6.14 3.24
N THR A 125 -10.42 -5.53 3.87
CA THR A 125 -10.55 -4.98 5.22
C THR A 125 -11.45 -3.74 5.24
N GLU A 126 -11.29 -2.84 4.27
CA GLU A 126 -12.17 -1.68 4.04
C GLU A 126 -13.62 -2.08 3.67
N GLU A 127 -13.78 -3.09 2.81
CA GLU A 127 -15.09 -3.61 2.41
C GLU A 127 -15.78 -4.34 3.57
N ARG A 128 -15.03 -5.09 4.38
CA ARG A 128 -15.53 -5.65 5.65
C ARG A 128 -15.93 -4.55 6.64
N ALA A 129 -15.13 -3.49 6.75
CA ALA A 129 -15.48 -2.33 7.58
C ALA A 129 -16.79 -1.70 7.11
N ARG A 130 -16.95 -1.42 5.79
CA ARG A 130 -18.18 -0.86 5.19
C ARG A 130 -19.41 -1.77 5.25
N ASN A 131 -19.25 -3.08 5.15
CA ASN A 131 -20.40 -4.01 5.22
C ASN A 131 -20.94 -4.13 6.65
N VAL A 132 -20.08 -4.02 7.66
CA VAL A 132 -20.49 -3.88 9.06
C VAL A 132 -21.31 -2.59 9.29
N GLU A 133 -21.11 -1.56 8.47
CA GLU A 133 -21.88 -0.30 8.55
C GLU A 133 -23.27 -0.40 7.92
N LYS A 134 -23.50 -1.34 6.99
CA LYS A 134 -24.78 -1.49 6.27
C LYS A 134 -25.76 -2.45 6.93
N GLU A 135 -25.30 -3.29 7.85
CA GLU A 135 -26.11 -4.29 8.55
C GLU A 135 -26.48 -3.88 9.99
N ALA A 136 -26.08 -2.67 10.43
CA ALA A 136 -26.37 -2.09 11.76
C ALA A 136 -27.36 -0.92 11.64
#